data_AF-A0A7V2WF86-F1
#
_entry.id   AF-A0A7V2WF86-F1
#
_cell.length_a   1.000
_cell.length_b   1.000
_cell.length_c   1.000
_cell.angle_alpha   90.00
_cell.angle_beta   90.00
_cell.angle_gamma   90.00
#
_symmetry.space_group_name_H-M   'P 1'
#
loop_
_entity.id
_entity.type
_entity.pdbx_description
1 polymer ?
#
loop_
_entity_poly.entity_id
_entity_poly.type
_entity_poly.pdbx_seq_one_letter_code
_entity_poly.pdbx_strand_id
1 'polypeptide(L)'
;MKRIKRKRCRNCCELFTPDYRNINRQHYCRKVACRKASKKASQKKWLSKPENEDYFRSTENVKRVQEWRRGNPGYWKRAKKGNALQDPLNLQDTENTEDNDDFTKDALQDFLRTQPPVIIGLIANFTGNTLQDDIASTLLYMQRYGQDILYPQHQSKGGKHDCKITGFQESGTQGTQKFQLDRSSSGTRSLY
;
A
#
# COMPACT_ATOMS: atom_id res chain seq x y z
N MET A 1 -16.95 8.72 20.22
CA MET A 1 -16.97 7.28 19.85
C MET A 1 -18.28 6.63 20.29
N LYS A 2 -18.98 5.89 19.43
CA LYS A 2 -20.23 5.19 19.82
C LYS A 2 -19.91 4.06 20.82
N ARG A 3 -20.59 4.05 21.97
CA ARG A 3 -20.45 2.98 22.97
C ARG A 3 -20.95 1.64 22.41
N ILE A 4 -20.14 0.59 22.56
CA ILE A 4 -20.49 -0.77 22.13
C ILE A 4 -21.54 -1.33 23.10
N LYS A 5 -22.74 -1.63 22.58
CA LYS A 5 -23.83 -2.24 23.37
C LYS A 5 -23.54 -3.71 23.63
N ARG A 6 -23.74 -4.17 24.88
CA ARG A 6 -23.69 -5.59 25.23
C ARG A 6 -24.84 -6.36 24.56
N LYS A 7 -24.60 -7.63 24.23
CA LYS A 7 -25.56 -8.53 23.56
C LYS A 7 -25.68 -9.83 24.34
N ARG A 8 -26.82 -10.51 24.21
CA ARG A 8 -27.03 -11.85 24.76
C ARG A 8 -26.44 -12.91 23.84
N CYS A 9 -25.64 -13.82 24.37
CA CYS A 9 -25.07 -14.93 23.61
C CYS A 9 -26.15 -15.96 23.26
N ARG A 10 -26.19 -16.42 22.01
CA ARG A 10 -27.15 -17.45 21.56
C ARG A 10 -26.91 -18.86 22.11
N ASN A 11 -25.76 -19.13 22.74
CA ASN A 11 -25.43 -20.45 23.29
C ASN A 11 -25.56 -20.51 24.82
N CYS A 12 -24.85 -19.66 25.55
CA CYS A 12 -24.88 -19.66 27.01
C CYS A 12 -25.84 -18.64 27.63
N CYS A 13 -26.58 -17.88 26.81
CA CYS A 13 -27.53 -16.86 27.24
C CYS A 13 -26.97 -15.71 28.11
N GLU A 14 -25.67 -15.67 28.36
CA GLU A 14 -25.01 -14.58 29.10
C GLU A 14 -24.83 -13.32 28.25
N LEU A 15 -24.79 -12.17 28.92
CA LEU A 15 -24.45 -10.89 28.30
C LEU A 15 -22.95 -10.79 28.04
N PHE A 16 -22.57 -10.33 26.85
CA PHE A 16 -21.18 -10.11 26.47
C PHE A 16 -21.03 -8.82 25.65
N THR A 17 -19.84 -8.23 25.68
CA THR A 17 -19.47 -7.11 24.81
C THR A 17 -18.94 -7.67 23.49
N PRO A 18 -19.60 -7.42 22.34
CA PRO A 18 -19.11 -7.88 21.05
C PRO A 18 -17.84 -7.12 20.63
N ASP A 19 -17.05 -7.76 19.77
CA ASP A 19 -15.87 -7.13 19.15
C ASP A 19 -16.29 -5.93 18.29
N TYR A 20 -15.56 -4.82 18.40
CA TYR A 20 -15.89 -3.58 17.68
C TYR A 20 -15.89 -3.75 16.15
N ARG A 21 -15.05 -4.65 15.62
CA ARG A 21 -14.97 -4.94 14.17
C ARG A 21 -16.15 -5.78 13.69
N ASN A 22 -16.80 -6.50 14.61
CA ASN A 22 -17.82 -7.49 14.31
C ASN A 22 -19.11 -7.29 15.11
N ILE A 23 -19.41 -6.05 15.51
CA ILE A 23 -20.55 -5.75 16.39
C ILE A 23 -21.84 -6.33 15.82
N ASN A 24 -22.07 -6.16 14.51
CA ASN A 24 -23.32 -6.54 13.87
C ASN A 24 -23.46 -8.05 13.64
N ARG A 25 -22.37 -8.80 13.47
CA ARG A 25 -22.42 -10.24 13.14
C ARG A 25 -22.04 -11.16 14.31
N GLN A 26 -21.48 -10.63 15.39
CA GLN A 26 -21.12 -11.45 16.55
C GLN A 26 -22.35 -11.73 17.43
N HIS A 27 -22.86 -12.96 17.33
CA HIS A 27 -24.00 -13.46 18.11
C HIS A 27 -23.60 -14.40 19.27
N TYR A 28 -22.32 -14.75 19.36
CA TYR A 28 -21.77 -15.67 20.37
C TYR A 28 -20.62 -14.99 21.12
N CYS A 29 -20.52 -15.27 22.43
CA CYS A 29 -19.39 -14.79 23.24
C CYS A 29 -18.11 -15.59 22.94
N ARG A 30 -16.97 -15.16 23.50
CA ARG A 30 -15.64 -15.74 23.22
C ARG A 30 -15.35 -17.05 23.96
N LYS A 31 -16.25 -17.50 24.86
CA LYS A 31 -16.12 -18.79 25.58
C LYS A 31 -15.95 -19.94 24.59
N VAL A 32 -15.10 -20.92 24.93
CA VAL A 32 -14.74 -22.04 24.04
C VAL A 32 -16.00 -22.82 23.60
N ALA A 33 -16.90 -23.12 24.52
CA ALA A 33 -18.17 -23.80 24.22
C ALA A 33 -19.02 -22.99 23.22
N CYS A 34 -19.14 -21.69 23.41
CA CYS A 34 -19.92 -20.81 22.54
C CYS A 34 -19.29 -20.63 21.15
N ARG A 35 -17.95 -20.64 21.05
CA ARG A 35 -17.25 -20.65 19.76
C ARG A 35 -17.49 -21.94 18.98
N LYS A 36 -17.46 -23.09 19.65
CA LYS A 36 -17.81 -24.39 19.05
C LYS A 36 -19.27 -24.40 18.56
N ALA A 37 -20.20 -23.92 19.38
CA ALA A 37 -21.61 -23.79 19.02
C ALA A 37 -21.82 -22.87 17.80
N SER A 38 -21.14 -21.71 17.78
CA SER A 38 -21.15 -20.79 16.64
C SER A 38 -20.68 -21.47 15.34
N LYS A 39 -19.56 -22.20 15.39
CA LYS A 39 -19.03 -22.94 14.23
C LYS A 39 -20.04 -23.99 13.75
N LYS A 40 -20.62 -24.77 14.66
CA LYS A 40 -21.65 -25.78 14.34
C LYS A 40 -22.88 -25.15 13.69
N ALA A 41 -23.37 -24.03 14.23
CA ALA A 41 -24.53 -23.33 13.68
C ALA A 41 -24.24 -22.78 12.27
N SER A 42 -23.08 -22.15 12.07
CA SER A 42 -22.66 -21.65 10.75
C SER A 42 -22.47 -22.79 9.75
N GLN A 43 -21.88 -23.91 10.18
CA GLN A 43 -21.71 -25.09 9.33
C GLN A 43 -23.06 -25.69 8.95
N LYS A 44 -24.01 -25.83 9.89
CA LYS A 44 -25.37 -26.31 9.59
C LYS A 44 -26.08 -25.39 8.59
N LYS A 45 -25.98 -24.07 8.78
CA LYS A 45 -26.57 -23.09 7.84
C LYS A 45 -25.92 -23.15 6.45
N TRP A 46 -24.64 -23.47 6.38
CA TRP A 46 -23.92 -23.59 5.12
C TRP A 46 -24.28 -24.88 4.39
N LEU A 47 -24.36 -26.01 5.11
CA LEU A 47 -24.79 -27.32 4.60
C LEU A 47 -26.27 -27.40 4.24
N SER A 48 -27.12 -26.54 4.81
CA SER A 48 -28.54 -26.50 4.46
C SER A 48 -28.81 -25.90 3.07
N LYS A 49 -27.76 -25.43 2.37
CA LYS A 49 -27.87 -25.00 0.99
C LYS A 49 -27.71 -26.22 0.08
N PRO A 50 -28.60 -26.46 -0.89
CA PRO A 50 -28.53 -27.65 -1.76
C PRO A 50 -27.17 -27.81 -2.44
N GLU A 51 -26.53 -26.70 -2.83
CA GLU A 51 -25.24 -26.71 -3.52
C GLU A 51 -24.08 -27.19 -2.64
N ASN A 52 -24.23 -27.14 -1.32
CA ASN A 52 -23.17 -27.46 -0.35
C ASN A 52 -23.43 -28.74 0.44
N GLU A 53 -24.60 -29.35 0.30
CA GLU A 53 -25.04 -30.51 1.09
C GLU A 53 -24.03 -31.65 1.03
N ASP A 54 -23.61 -31.98 -0.20
CA ASP A 54 -22.66 -33.05 -0.47
C ASP A 54 -21.21 -32.57 -0.60
N TYR A 55 -20.88 -31.32 -0.26
CA TYR A 55 -19.54 -30.78 -0.47
C TYR A 55 -18.43 -31.64 0.15
N PHE A 56 -18.65 -32.18 1.35
CA PHE A 56 -17.67 -33.04 2.03
C PHE A 56 -17.78 -34.52 1.65
N ARG A 57 -18.83 -34.92 0.93
CA ARG A 57 -19.10 -36.31 0.51
C ARG A 57 -18.84 -36.54 -0.97
N SER A 58 -18.78 -35.48 -1.78
CA SER A 58 -18.67 -35.59 -3.22
C SER A 58 -17.32 -36.18 -3.64
N THR A 59 -17.39 -37.18 -4.52
CA THR A 59 -16.20 -37.83 -5.10
C THR A 59 -15.35 -36.84 -5.89
N GLU A 60 -15.97 -35.83 -6.50
CA GLU A 60 -15.29 -34.74 -7.20
C GLU A 60 -14.38 -33.93 -6.28
N ASN A 61 -14.87 -33.50 -5.10
CA ASN A 61 -14.03 -32.75 -4.15
C ASN A 61 -12.88 -33.61 -3.63
N VAL A 62 -13.10 -34.91 -3.44
CA VAL A 62 -12.04 -35.85 -3.07
C VAL A 62 -10.98 -35.93 -4.16
N LYS A 63 -11.38 -36.14 -5.43
CA LYS A 63 -10.46 -36.19 -6.58
C LYS A 63 -9.67 -34.89 -6.71
N ARG A 64 -10.33 -33.73 -6.64
CA ARG A 64 -9.71 -32.41 -6.68
C ARG A 64 -8.64 -32.24 -5.61
N VAL A 65 -8.92 -32.67 -4.37
CA VAL A 65 -7.94 -32.62 -3.27
C VAL A 65 -6.77 -33.58 -3.51
N GLN A 66 -7.03 -34.77 -4.05
CA GLN A 66 -5.98 -35.74 -4.39
C GLN A 66 -5.06 -35.22 -5.50
N GLU A 67 -5.61 -34.68 -6.58
CA GLU A 67 -4.86 -34.04 -7.67
C GLU A 67 -4.03 -32.87 -7.16
N TRP A 68 -4.63 -32.00 -6.34
CA TRP A 68 -3.91 -30.89 -5.74
C TRP A 68 -2.73 -31.38 -4.87
N ARG A 69 -2.91 -32.44 -4.07
CA ARG A 69 -1.82 -33.04 -3.28
C ARG A 69 -0.73 -33.66 -4.15
N ARG A 70 -1.07 -34.25 -5.30
CA ARG A 70 -0.11 -34.80 -6.27
C ARG A 70 0.75 -33.69 -6.89
N GLY A 71 0.16 -32.54 -7.20
CA GLY A 71 0.87 -31.38 -7.72
C GLY A 71 1.59 -30.54 -6.66
N ASN A 72 1.27 -30.72 -5.36
CA ASN A 72 1.87 -29.98 -4.24
C ASN A 72 2.49 -30.93 -3.20
N PRO A 73 3.45 -31.79 -3.61
CA PRO A 73 4.11 -32.70 -2.68
C PRO A 73 4.86 -31.89 -1.63
N GLY A 74 4.71 -32.27 -0.36
CA GLY A 74 5.41 -31.63 0.75
C GLY A 74 4.75 -30.35 1.31
N TYR A 75 3.65 -29.85 0.74
CA TYR A 75 2.94 -28.67 1.28
C TYR A 75 2.59 -28.78 2.78
N TRP A 76 2.20 -29.97 3.23
CA TRP A 76 1.84 -30.22 4.62
C TRP A 76 3.05 -30.35 5.55
N LYS A 77 4.26 -30.48 4.99
CA LYS A 77 5.50 -30.45 5.76
C LYS A 77 5.75 -29.00 6.14
N ARG A 78 5.71 -28.70 7.43
CA ARG A 78 6.20 -27.40 7.91
C ARG A 78 7.68 -27.32 7.58
N ALA A 79 8.07 -26.35 6.75
CA ALA A 79 9.47 -25.98 6.66
C ALA A 79 9.98 -25.72 8.07
N LYS A 80 11.19 -26.19 8.39
CA LYS A 80 11.88 -25.74 9.60
C LYS A 80 11.85 -24.22 9.56
N LYS A 81 11.41 -23.56 10.63
CA LYS A 81 11.38 -22.10 10.69
C LYS A 81 12.80 -21.63 10.38
N GLY A 82 13.05 -21.18 9.15
CA GLY A 82 14.11 -20.21 8.93
C GLY A 82 13.77 -19.06 9.86
N ASN A 83 14.79 -18.51 10.53
CA ASN A 83 14.64 -17.25 11.24
C ASN A 83 13.81 -16.35 10.34
N ALA A 84 12.64 -15.92 10.81
CA ALA A 84 11.83 -14.99 10.03
C ALA A 84 12.78 -13.89 9.59
N LEU A 85 12.73 -13.48 8.32
CA LEU A 85 13.49 -12.33 7.80
C LEU A 85 12.95 -11.01 8.39
N GLN A 86 12.53 -11.05 9.65
CA GLN A 86 12.35 -9.93 10.52
C GLN A 86 13.55 -10.03 11.44
N ASP A 87 14.63 -9.35 11.06
CA ASP A 87 15.70 -9.10 12.00
C ASP A 87 15.04 -8.53 13.27
N PRO A 88 15.21 -9.18 14.44
CA PRO A 88 14.84 -8.52 15.67
C PRO A 88 15.64 -7.23 15.69
N LEU A 89 14.95 -6.08 15.71
CA LEU A 89 15.57 -4.80 16.01
C LEU A 89 16.36 -5.05 17.31
N ASN A 90 17.68 -5.11 17.20
CA ASN A 90 18.53 -5.18 18.38
C ASN A 90 18.17 -3.92 19.18
N LEU A 91 17.64 -4.14 20.38
CA LEU A 91 17.49 -3.08 21.37
C LEU A 91 18.94 -2.70 21.71
N GLN A 92 19.46 -1.64 21.08
CA GLN A 92 20.72 -1.07 21.53
C GLN A 92 20.43 -0.41 22.86
N ASP A 93 21.15 -0.87 23.89
CA ASP A 93 21.13 -0.31 25.22
C ASP A 93 21.40 1.20 25.12
N THR A 94 20.47 1.99 25.62
CA THR A 94 20.69 3.42 25.85
C THR A 94 21.69 3.55 26.99
N GLU A 95 22.98 3.55 26.66
CA GLU A 95 24.00 4.08 27.54
C GLU A 95 23.89 5.60 27.45
N ASN A 96 23.23 6.18 28.45
CA ASN A 96 23.20 7.62 28.65
C ASN A 96 24.61 8.05 29.04
N THR A 97 25.36 8.60 28.10
CA THR A 97 26.52 9.43 28.42
C THR A 97 26.24 10.81 27.86
N GLU A 98 26.00 11.71 28.80
CA GLU A 98 25.98 13.15 28.63
C GLU A 98 27.30 13.59 28.00
N ASP A 99 27.26 14.27 26.85
CA ASP A 99 28.07 15.47 26.62
C ASP A 99 27.67 16.17 25.31
N ASN A 100 27.31 17.45 25.45
CA ASN A 100 27.14 18.38 24.36
C ASN A 100 28.53 18.83 23.90
N ASP A 101 28.96 18.45 22.69
CA ASP A 101 29.72 19.31 21.77
C ASP A 101 30.11 18.52 20.51
N ASP A 102 29.36 18.69 19.42
CA ASP A 102 29.86 18.77 18.03
C ASP A 102 28.67 18.76 17.07
N PHE A 103 27.99 19.90 16.95
CA PHE A 103 27.18 20.19 15.77
C PHE A 103 28.13 20.28 14.55
N THR A 104 28.55 19.17 13.95
CA THR A 104 29.12 19.10 12.56
C THR A 104 29.46 17.67 12.08
N LYS A 105 28.80 16.60 12.55
CA LYS A 105 29.13 15.23 12.09
C LYS A 105 28.00 14.41 11.50
N ASP A 106 26.82 14.99 11.30
CA ASP A 106 25.81 14.34 10.47
C ASP A 106 26.05 14.71 9.02
N ALA A 107 26.36 13.70 8.20
CA ALA A 107 26.41 13.89 6.75
C ALA A 107 25.06 14.50 6.31
N LEU A 108 25.07 15.46 5.37
CA LEU A 108 23.86 16.12 4.87
C LEU A 108 22.74 15.12 4.50
N GLN A 109 23.13 13.91 4.08
CA GLN A 109 22.23 12.79 3.79
C GLN A 109 21.45 12.29 5.01
N ASP A 110 22.06 12.23 6.20
CA ASP A 110 21.44 11.77 7.44
C ASP A 110 20.49 12.83 8.02
N PHE A 111 20.83 14.10 7.85
CA PHE A 111 19.95 15.23 8.17
C PHE A 111 18.70 15.27 7.26
N LEU A 112 18.87 14.99 5.96
CA LEU A 112 17.76 14.91 5.00
C LEU A 112 16.84 13.71 5.25
N ARG A 113 17.40 12.58 5.73
CA ARG A 113 16.60 11.40 6.11
C ARG A 113 15.76 11.61 7.36
N THR A 114 16.20 12.48 8.28
CA THR A 114 15.51 12.73 9.56
C THR A 114 14.50 13.87 9.49
N GLN A 115 14.49 14.71 8.44
CA GLN A 115 13.55 15.83 8.29
C GLN A 115 12.72 15.83 6.98
N PRO A 116 11.76 14.89 6.82
CA PRO A 116 10.83 14.87 5.69
C PRO A 116 10.12 16.21 5.40
N PRO A 117 9.71 17.03 6.39
CA PRO A 117 8.99 18.28 6.12
C PRO A 117 9.80 19.35 5.37
N VAL A 118 11.11 19.44 5.60
CA VAL A 118 11.97 20.46 4.95
C VAL A 118 12.11 20.16 3.46
N ILE A 119 12.31 18.89 3.10
CA ILE A 119 12.39 18.44 1.71
C ILE A 119 11.05 18.68 0.99
N ILE A 120 9.94 18.35 1.64
CA ILE A 120 8.59 18.59 1.11
C ILE A 120 8.37 20.10 0.89
N GLY A 121 8.77 20.94 1.85
CA GLY A 121 8.65 22.40 1.76
C GLY A 121 9.49 23.00 0.62
N LEU A 122 10.73 22.52 0.43
CA LEU A 122 11.59 22.96 -0.67
C LEU A 122 11.01 22.57 -2.03
N ILE A 123 10.54 21.32 -2.16
CA ILE A 123 9.92 20.85 -3.41
C ILE A 123 8.65 21.67 -3.72
N ALA A 124 7.81 21.91 -2.73
CA ALA A 124 6.62 22.74 -2.90
C ALA A 124 6.97 24.18 -3.28
N ASN A 125 8.06 24.74 -2.73
CA ASN A 125 8.54 26.08 -3.09
C ASN A 125 9.05 26.15 -4.54
N PHE A 126 9.84 25.16 -4.98
CA PHE A 126 10.36 25.10 -6.35
C PHE A 126 9.28 24.84 -7.41
N THR A 127 8.27 24.04 -7.08
CA THR A 127 7.20 23.66 -8.03
C THR A 127 5.98 24.58 -7.97
N GLY A 128 5.84 25.36 -6.91
CA GLY A 128 4.62 26.13 -6.62
C GLY A 128 3.40 25.25 -6.29
N ASN A 129 3.60 23.95 -6.03
CA ASN A 129 2.52 22.99 -5.83
C ASN A 129 2.61 22.30 -4.46
N THR A 130 1.48 22.17 -3.79
CA THR A 130 1.38 21.54 -2.46
C THR A 130 0.70 20.17 -2.48
N LEU A 131 0.25 19.71 -3.67
CA LEU A 131 -0.41 18.42 -3.83
C LEU A 131 0.59 17.28 -3.61
N GLN A 132 0.21 16.33 -2.75
CA GLN A 132 1.10 15.24 -2.33
C GLN A 132 1.60 14.38 -3.50
N ASP A 133 0.76 14.11 -4.50
CA ASP A 133 1.12 13.30 -5.67
C ASP A 133 2.14 14.02 -6.58
N ASP A 134 2.01 15.34 -6.71
CA ASP A 134 2.92 16.16 -7.50
C ASP A 134 4.26 16.36 -6.76
N ILE A 135 4.22 16.48 -5.44
CA ILE A 135 5.43 16.51 -4.59
C ILE A 135 6.16 15.16 -4.68
N ALA A 136 5.45 14.04 -4.59
CA ALA A 136 6.05 12.71 -4.70
C ALA A 136 6.67 12.47 -6.08
N SER A 137 5.99 12.89 -7.15
CA SER A 137 6.50 12.78 -8.52
C SER A 137 7.74 13.63 -8.73
N THR A 138 7.74 14.85 -8.21
CA THR A 138 8.88 15.76 -8.29
C THR A 138 10.07 15.26 -7.47
N LEU A 139 9.81 14.71 -6.27
CA LEU A 139 10.84 14.10 -5.44
C LEU A 139 11.57 12.97 -6.17
N LEU A 140 10.84 12.07 -6.83
CA LEU A 140 11.41 10.98 -7.61
C LEU A 140 12.22 11.49 -8.81
N TYR A 141 11.74 12.53 -9.50
CA TYR A 141 12.47 13.17 -10.59
C TYR A 141 13.79 13.79 -10.11
N MET A 142 13.75 14.58 -9.03
CA MET A 142 14.94 15.21 -8.45
C MET A 142 15.95 14.17 -7.94
N GLN A 143 15.47 13.08 -7.34
CA GLN A 143 16.33 11.98 -6.93
C GLN A 143 17.03 11.33 -8.12
N ARG A 144 16.30 11.05 -9.21
CA ARG A 144 16.88 10.49 -10.43
C ARG A 144 17.90 11.45 -11.06
N TYR A 145 17.57 12.72 -11.15
CA TYR A 145 18.45 13.75 -11.68
C TYR A 145 19.74 13.89 -10.84
N GLY A 146 19.63 13.85 -9.52
CA GLY A 146 20.79 13.84 -8.61
C GLY A 146 21.66 12.60 -8.80
N GLN A 147 21.05 11.43 -9.03
CA GLN A 147 21.79 10.19 -9.33
C GLN A 147 22.54 10.29 -10.65
N ASP A 148 21.93 10.87 -11.69
CA ASP A 148 22.57 11.06 -12.99
C ASP A 148 23.77 12.03 -12.91
N ILE A 149 23.72 13.03 -12.03
CA ILE A 149 24.84 13.96 -11.75
C ILE A 149 25.96 13.28 -10.96
N LEU A 150 25.62 12.56 -9.89
CA LEU A 150 26.59 11.96 -8.98
C LEU A 150 27.26 10.71 -9.55
N TYR A 151 26.54 9.99 -10.40
CA TYR A 151 27.03 8.80 -11.08
C TYR A 151 26.86 8.95 -12.59
N PRO A 152 27.65 9.83 -13.23
CA PRO A 152 27.62 9.95 -14.68
C PRO A 152 27.96 8.58 -15.29
N GLN A 153 27.03 8.02 -16.06
CA GLN A 153 27.30 6.85 -16.88
C GLN A 153 28.41 7.22 -17.88
N HIS A 154 29.65 6.82 -17.61
CA HIS A 154 30.72 6.87 -18.59
C HIS A 154 30.34 5.96 -19.76
N GLN A 155 29.79 6.53 -20.82
CA GLN A 155 29.67 5.86 -22.10
C GLN A 155 31.07 5.72 -22.72
N SER A 156 31.85 4.75 -22.26
CA SER A 156 33.04 4.30 -22.97
C SER A 156 32.62 3.43 -24.15
N LYS A 157 32.09 4.06 -25.21
CA LYS A 157 32.17 3.56 -26.59
C LYS A 157 32.39 4.74 -27.52
N GLY A 158 33.58 4.78 -28.12
CA GLY A 158 33.89 5.72 -29.18
C GLY A 158 32.88 5.60 -30.32
N GLY A 159 32.26 6.73 -30.63
CA GLY A 159 31.41 6.93 -31.79
C GLY A 159 31.40 8.42 -32.09
N LYS A 160 32.16 8.82 -33.11
CA LYS A 160 32.12 10.16 -33.70
C LYS A 160 30.68 10.49 -34.06
N HIS A 161 30.00 11.36 -33.32
CA HIS A 161 28.93 12.17 -33.87
C HIS A 161 28.97 13.56 -33.21
N ASP A 162 29.08 14.56 -34.07
CA ASP A 162 29.30 15.95 -33.75
C ASP A 162 28.27 16.52 -32.77
N CYS A 163 28.76 17.45 -31.96
CA CYS A 163 27.93 18.29 -31.12
C CYS A 163 26.90 19.05 -31.96
N LYS A 164 25.63 18.95 -31.58
CA LYS A 164 24.72 20.09 -31.68
C LYS A 164 24.04 20.29 -30.35
N ILE A 165 24.64 21.19 -29.59
CA ILE A 165 23.96 21.98 -28.58
C ILE A 165 22.86 22.75 -29.32
N THR A 166 21.59 22.47 -29.02
CA THR A 166 20.53 23.45 -29.23
C THR A 166 19.99 23.77 -27.85
N GLY A 167 20.42 24.92 -27.36
CA GLY A 167 20.12 25.40 -26.03
C GLY A 167 18.64 25.72 -25.86
N PHE A 168 18.26 25.73 -24.59
CA PHE A 168 17.26 26.65 -24.08
C PHE A 168 17.41 28.04 -24.72
N GLN A 169 16.33 28.56 -25.30
CA GLN A 169 15.99 29.97 -25.10
C GLN A 169 14.48 30.19 -25.19
N GLU A 170 14.01 30.92 -24.19
CA GLU A 170 12.65 31.39 -23.98
C GLU A 170 12.33 32.64 -24.80
N SER A 171 11.02 32.85 -24.97
CA SER A 171 10.32 34.15 -25.10
C SER A 171 10.44 34.96 -26.41
N GLY A 172 9.29 35.40 -26.93
CA GLY A 172 9.22 36.36 -28.03
C GLY A 172 7.83 36.48 -28.66
N THR A 173 7.04 37.41 -28.13
CA THR A 173 5.65 37.73 -28.48
C THR A 173 5.50 38.49 -29.83
N GLN A 174 4.34 38.32 -30.48
CA GLN A 174 3.54 39.28 -31.30
C GLN A 174 3.45 39.16 -32.84
N GLY A 175 2.19 39.06 -33.30
CA GLY A 175 1.61 39.68 -34.51
C GLY A 175 1.78 38.90 -35.81
N THR A 176 0.74 38.43 -36.51
CA THR A 176 -0.33 39.25 -37.10
C THR A 176 -1.49 38.37 -37.56
N GLN A 177 -2.70 38.89 -37.37
CA GLN A 177 -4.03 38.33 -37.63
C GLN A 177 -4.28 37.82 -39.07
N LYS A 178 -5.18 36.84 -39.19
CA LYS A 178 -6.38 37.01 -40.01
C LYS A 178 -7.61 36.41 -39.32
N PHE A 179 -8.56 37.30 -39.06
CA PHE A 179 -9.93 37.03 -38.64
C PHE A 179 -10.66 36.13 -39.64
N GLN A 180 -11.47 35.18 -39.15
CA GLN A 180 -12.90 35.20 -39.46
C GLN A 180 -13.72 34.51 -38.37
N LEU A 181 -14.65 35.29 -37.82
CA LEU A 181 -15.66 34.93 -36.84
C LEU A 181 -16.80 34.19 -37.56
N ASP A 182 -17.27 33.07 -37.03
CA ASP A 182 -18.69 32.96 -36.71
C ASP A 182 -19.03 31.86 -35.68
N ARG A 183 -19.63 32.35 -34.59
CA ARG A 183 -20.63 31.79 -33.67
C ARG A 183 -20.64 30.31 -33.21
N SER A 184 -20.55 30.18 -31.89
CA SER A 184 -21.16 29.20 -30.97
C SER A 184 -22.66 28.96 -31.26
N SER A 185 -23.38 27.93 -30.79
CA SER A 185 -23.25 27.07 -29.62
C SER A 185 -24.19 25.85 -29.71
N SER A 186 -24.04 24.95 -28.73
CA SER A 186 -25.09 24.20 -28.01
C SER A 186 -25.79 23.01 -28.69
N GLY A 187 -25.37 21.80 -28.29
CA GLY A 187 -26.17 20.87 -27.46
C GLY A 187 -27.49 20.30 -28.01
N THR A 188 -27.54 18.97 -28.17
CA THR A 188 -28.75 18.13 -28.05
C THR A 188 -28.27 16.67 -27.99
N ARG A 189 -28.32 15.96 -26.85
CA ARG A 189 -29.45 15.31 -26.16
C ARG A 189 -30.14 14.21 -27.01
N SER A 190 -29.77 12.96 -26.68
CA SER A 190 -30.58 11.73 -26.56
C SER A 190 -31.92 11.64 -27.29
N LEU A 191 -32.02 10.65 -28.19
CA LEU A 191 -33.20 9.88 -28.64
C LEU A 191 -32.59 8.61 -29.30
N TYR A 192 -32.92 7.35 -29.05
CA TYR A 192 -34.04 6.62 -28.43
C TYR A 192 -33.49 5.41 -27.67
#